data_AF-A0A970E5B8-F1
#
_entry.id   AF-A0A970E5B8-F1
#
_cell.length_a   1.000
_cell.length_b   1.000
_cell.length_c   1.000
_cell.angle_alpha   90.00
_cell.angle_beta   90.00
_cell.angle_gamma   90.00
#
_symmetry.space_group_name_H-M   'P 1'
#
loop_
_entity.id
_entity.type
_entity.pdbx_description
1 polymer ?
#
loop_
_entity_poly.entity_id
_entity_poly.type
_entity_poly.pdbx_seq_one_letter_code
_entity_poly.pdbx_strand_id
1 'polypeptide(L)'
;MIKGVIGKGTFFSSTAGIPSHLLTDYAEERLKPISSIYPDNSFYIHRTSKALNPTFRISYIISPQKYVKILSHSINNLTWMSSPMTAEIVSLLQATSKYDEIVIIKQSILKKRNQIADDILKVFNRSG
;
A
#
# COMPACT_ATOMS: atom_id res chain seq x y z
N MET A 1 -4.09 -7.53 -15.09
CA MET A 1 -4.93 -8.72 -14.82
C MET A 1 -4.38 -9.40 -13.57
N ILE A 2 -5.01 -9.20 -12.40
CA ILE A 2 -4.57 -9.82 -11.14
C ILE A 2 -4.96 -11.30 -11.20
N LYS A 3 -3.98 -12.18 -11.38
CA LYS A 3 -4.18 -13.63 -11.46
C LYS A 3 -3.85 -14.22 -10.09
N GLY A 4 -4.88 -14.52 -9.30
CA GLY A 4 -4.74 -15.22 -8.02
C GLY A 4 -5.66 -14.69 -6.93
N VAL A 5 -6.92 -15.14 -6.91
CA VAL A 5 -7.73 -15.10 -5.70
C VAL A 5 -7.48 -16.42 -4.97
N ILE A 6 -6.75 -16.39 -3.86
CA ILE A 6 -6.66 -17.54 -2.95
C ILE A 6 -6.81 -17.02 -1.52
N GLY A 7 -8.06 -16.90 -1.07
CA GLY A 7 -8.41 -16.75 0.34
C GLY A 7 -8.78 -15.33 0.82
N LYS A 8 -10.04 -15.17 1.21
CA LYS A 8 -10.46 -14.50 2.46
C LYS A 8 -9.73 -13.19 2.82
N GLY A 9 -9.72 -12.22 1.91
CA GLY A 9 -9.44 -10.80 2.19
C GLY A 9 -7.99 -10.34 2.10
N THR A 10 -7.04 -11.23 1.79
CA THR A 10 -5.65 -10.87 1.48
C THR A 10 -5.32 -11.31 0.05
N PHE A 11 -4.96 -10.37 -0.81
CA PHE A 11 -4.68 -10.66 -2.21
C PHE A 11 -3.18 -10.85 -2.43
N PHE A 12 -2.83 -11.96 -3.08
CA PHE A 12 -1.47 -12.35 -3.40
C PHE A 12 -1.28 -12.36 -4.91
N SER A 13 -0.19 -11.78 -5.41
CA SER A 13 0.20 -11.87 -6.83
C SER A 13 1.64 -12.35 -6.94
N SER A 14 1.84 -13.57 -7.47
CA SER A 14 3.17 -14.17 -7.71
C SER A 14 3.86 -13.67 -8.97
N THR A 15 3.18 -12.88 -9.81
CA THR A 15 3.72 -12.58 -11.14
C THR A 15 4.42 -11.24 -11.15
N ALA A 16 5.69 -11.27 -11.57
CA ALA A 16 6.55 -10.13 -11.84
C ALA A 16 5.80 -9.02 -12.58
N GLY A 17 5.75 -7.85 -11.95
CA GLY A 17 4.93 -6.73 -12.39
C GLY A 17 4.28 -6.13 -11.17
N ILE A 18 5.06 -5.41 -10.37
CA ILE A 18 4.48 -4.60 -9.30
C ILE A 18 3.52 -3.63 -9.99
N PRO A 19 2.22 -3.60 -9.65
CA PRO A 19 1.30 -2.70 -10.32
C PRO A 19 1.80 -1.28 -10.11
N SER A 20 2.08 -0.56 -11.20
CA SER A 20 2.72 0.75 -11.15
C SER A 20 1.96 1.72 -10.25
N HIS A 21 0.62 1.66 -10.23
CA HIS A 21 -0.19 2.47 -9.34
C HIS A 21 0.07 2.17 -7.85
N LEU A 22 0.30 0.91 -7.45
CA LEU A 22 0.62 0.55 -6.06
C LEU A 22 2.05 0.88 -5.65
N LEU A 23 2.93 1.22 -6.60
CA LEU A 23 4.32 1.62 -6.35
C LEU A 23 4.48 3.10 -6.01
N THR A 24 3.44 3.89 -6.18
CA THR A 24 3.58 5.32 -6.46
C THR A 24 3.16 6.21 -5.29
N ASP A 25 2.78 5.63 -4.14
CA ASP A 25 1.89 6.31 -3.21
C ASP A 25 2.49 7.40 -2.30
N TYR A 26 3.82 7.55 -2.21
CA TYR A 26 4.41 8.30 -1.08
C TYR A 26 5.58 9.27 -1.31
N ALA A 27 5.93 9.67 -2.54
CA ALA A 27 6.97 10.70 -2.71
C ALA A 27 6.77 11.59 -3.95
N GLU A 28 7.06 12.89 -3.81
CA GLU A 28 7.07 13.87 -4.91
C GLU A 28 8.06 13.47 -6.01
N GLU A 29 9.16 12.83 -5.61
CA GLU A 29 10.08 12.12 -6.49
C GLU A 29 9.74 10.63 -6.40
N ARG A 30 9.33 10.02 -7.53
CA ARG A 30 8.86 8.63 -7.60
C ARG A 30 9.99 7.64 -7.28
N LEU A 31 10.30 7.47 -6.00
CA LEU A 31 11.28 6.50 -5.56
C LEU A 31 10.70 5.10 -5.75
N LYS A 32 11.36 4.30 -6.58
CA LYS A 32 11.02 2.89 -6.73
C LYS A 32 11.33 2.17 -5.41
N PRO A 33 10.45 1.27 -4.93
CA PRO A 33 10.77 0.50 -3.74
C PRO A 33 11.98 -0.39 -4.00
N ILE A 34 12.67 -0.73 -2.93
CA ILE A 34 13.82 -1.65 -2.96
C ILE A 34 13.47 -3.00 -3.62
N SER A 35 12.21 -3.42 -3.51
CA SER A 35 11.70 -4.64 -4.14
C SER A 35 11.63 -4.59 -5.66
N SER A 36 11.63 -3.40 -6.25
CA SER A 36 11.79 -3.24 -7.70
C SER A 36 13.24 -3.48 -8.15
N ILE A 37 14.22 -3.37 -7.26
CA ILE A 37 15.64 -3.51 -7.58
C ILE A 37 16.11 -4.95 -7.28
N TYR A 38 15.62 -5.55 -6.19
CA TYR A 38 16.01 -6.90 -5.78
C TYR A 38 14.81 -7.82 -5.49
N PRO A 39 14.02 -8.19 -6.52
CA PRO A 39 12.74 -8.88 -6.35
C PRO A 39 12.84 -10.29 -5.75
N ASP A 40 13.96 -10.99 -5.93
CA ASP A 40 14.11 -12.39 -5.49
C ASP A 40 14.41 -12.56 -3.99
N ASN A 41 14.79 -11.48 -3.30
CA ASN A 41 15.07 -11.51 -1.87
C ASN A 41 14.44 -10.35 -1.10
N SER A 42 13.40 -9.74 -1.64
CA SER A 42 12.67 -8.67 -0.97
C SER A 42 11.18 -8.94 -0.96
N PHE A 43 10.52 -8.42 0.06
CA PHE A 43 9.06 -8.43 0.14
C PHE A 43 8.56 -7.01 -0.04
N TYR A 44 7.58 -6.84 -0.92
CA TYR A 44 6.83 -5.59 -1.03
C TYR A 44 5.52 -5.73 -0.27
N ILE A 45 5.26 -4.83 0.67
CA ILE A 45 4.02 -4.81 1.43
C ILE A 45 3.35 -3.47 1.22
N HIS A 46 2.15 -3.50 0.68
CA HIS A 46 1.33 -2.31 0.47
C HIS A 46 0.06 -2.37 1.30
N ARG A 47 -0.38 -1.24 1.87
CA ARG A 47 -1.57 -1.16 2.72
C ARG A 47 -2.48 -0.01 2.28
N THR A 48 -3.77 -0.29 2.14
CA THR A 48 -4.74 0.73 1.71
C THR A 48 -5.20 1.67 2.82
N SER A 49 -4.93 1.35 4.10
CA SER A 49 -5.45 2.10 5.25
C SER A 49 -4.96 3.56 5.32
N LYS A 50 -3.72 3.83 4.90
CA LYS A 50 -3.17 5.20 4.86
C LYS A 50 -3.43 5.89 3.53
N ALA A 51 -3.31 5.15 2.43
CA ALA A 51 -3.59 5.65 1.08
C ALA A 51 -5.07 6.07 0.92
N LEU A 52 -6.02 5.19 1.24
CA LEU A 52 -7.45 5.41 1.00
C LEU A 52 -8.22 5.82 2.25
N ASN A 53 -8.37 4.93 3.23
CA ASN A 53 -9.16 5.18 4.43
C ASN A 53 -8.79 4.17 5.54
N PRO A 54 -8.67 4.58 6.82
CA PRO A 54 -8.33 3.67 7.91
C PRO A 54 -9.26 2.45 8.05
N THR A 55 -10.51 2.55 7.60
CA THR A 55 -11.50 1.46 7.61
C THR A 55 -11.19 0.36 6.60
N PHE A 56 -10.43 0.67 5.53
CA PHE A 56 -10.02 -0.31 4.54
C PHE A 56 -8.78 -1.06 5.06
N ARG A 57 -9.04 -2.17 5.75
CA ARG A 57 -8.02 -3.07 6.32
C ARG A 57 -7.56 -4.12 5.30
N ILE A 58 -7.18 -3.65 4.11
CA ILE A 58 -6.69 -4.51 3.04
C ILE A 58 -5.22 -4.18 2.78
N SER A 59 -4.42 -5.22 2.62
CA SER A 59 -3.02 -5.12 2.24
C SER A 59 -2.67 -6.14 1.18
N TYR A 60 -1.66 -5.80 0.38
CA TYR A 60 -1.12 -6.61 -0.70
C TYR A 60 0.33 -6.94 -0.37
N ILE A 61 0.73 -8.17 -0.67
CA ILE A 61 2.11 -8.62 -0.50
C ILE A 61 2.59 -9.18 -1.83
N ILE A 62 3.76 -8.72 -2.26
CA ILE A 62 4.54 -9.34 -3.34
C ILE A 62 5.75 -9.97 -2.69
N SER A 63 5.95 -11.25 -2.95
CA SER A 63 7.03 -12.04 -2.37
C SER A 63 7.81 -12.79 -3.44
N PRO A 64 9.06 -13.17 -3.17
CA PRO A 64 9.79 -14.10 -4.01
C PRO A 64 9.04 -15.44 -4.14
N GLN A 65 9.14 -16.08 -5.31
CA GLN A 65 8.39 -17.31 -5.62
C GLN A 65 8.58 -18.42 -4.57
N LYS A 66 9.79 -18.53 -4.01
CA LYS A 66 10.14 -19.49 -2.95
C LYS A 66 9.29 -19.38 -1.67
N TYR A 67 8.76 -18.20 -1.37
CA TYR A 67 8.01 -17.96 -0.11
C TYR A 67 6.49 -17.95 -0.27
N VAL A 68 6.00 -17.98 -1.52
CA VAL A 68 4.56 -17.90 -1.84
C VAL A 68 3.75 -18.96 -1.12
N LYS A 69 4.20 -20.22 -1.17
CA LYS A 69 3.48 -21.35 -0.55
C LYS A 69 3.38 -21.18 0.96
N ILE A 70 4.49 -20.81 1.61
CA ILE A 70 4.56 -20.61 3.06
C ILE A 70 3.65 -19.44 3.47
N LEU A 71 3.74 -18.31 2.76
CA LEU A 71 2.90 -17.14 3.02
C LEU A 71 1.40 -17.46 2.89
N SER A 72 1.00 -18.15 1.82
CA SER A 72 -0.39 -18.55 1.63
C SER A 72 -0.89 -19.43 2.77
N HIS A 73 -0.09 -20.39 3.26
CA HIS A 73 -0.47 -21.20 4.42
C HIS A 73 -0.57 -20.37 5.70
N SER A 74 0.40 -19.50 5.99
CA SER A 74 0.40 -18.66 7.18
C SER A 74 -0.77 -17.67 7.19
N ILE A 75 -1.07 -17.02 6.06
CA ILE A 75 -2.16 -16.03 5.95
C ILE A 75 -3.52 -16.69 6.13
N ASN A 76 -3.73 -17.89 5.58
CA ASN A 76 -4.99 -18.62 5.78
C ASN A 76 -5.25 -18.97 7.25
N ASN A 77 -4.19 -19.09 8.07
CA ASN A 77 -4.29 -19.35 9.51
C ASN A 77 -4.48 -18.07 10.34
N LEU A 78 -4.13 -16.90 9.79
CA LEU A 78 -4.35 -15.61 10.43
C LEU A 78 -5.80 -15.19 10.19
N THR A 79 -6.69 -15.67 11.05
CA THR A 79 -8.10 -15.29 11.08
C THR A 79 -8.22 -13.77 11.21
N TRP A 80 -8.52 -13.06 10.12
CA TRP A 80 -9.27 -11.79 10.07
C TRP A 80 -9.47 -11.38 8.60
N MET A 81 -10.61 -11.78 8.05
CA MET A 81 -11.08 -11.25 6.77
C MET A 81 -11.44 -9.77 6.92
N SER A 82 -10.96 -8.95 5.99
CA SER A 82 -11.67 -7.70 5.69
C SER A 82 -13.07 -8.05 5.16
N SER A 83 -14.08 -7.25 5.53
CA SER A 83 -15.45 -7.45 5.04
C SER A 83 -15.48 -7.56 3.51
N PRO A 84 -16.21 -8.52 2.90
CA PRO A 84 -16.33 -8.63 1.44
C PRO A 84 -16.73 -7.32 0.77
N MET A 85 -17.58 -6.52 1.42
CA MET A 85 -17.97 -5.19 0.96
C MET A 85 -16.77 -4.24 0.82
N THR A 86 -15.86 -4.24 1.81
CA THR A 86 -14.64 -3.41 1.74
C THR A 86 -13.68 -3.89 0.67
N ALA A 87 -13.62 -5.20 0.41
CA ALA A 87 -12.82 -5.77 -0.67
C ALA A 87 -13.33 -5.32 -2.04
N GLU A 88 -14.65 -5.32 -2.23
CA GLU A 88 -15.28 -4.86 -3.47
C GLU A 88 -15.03 -3.37 -3.70
N ILE A 89 -15.25 -2.53 -2.68
CA ILE A 89 -15.01 -1.08 -2.78
C ILE A 89 -13.54 -0.81 -3.14
N VAL A 90 -12.59 -1.46 -2.47
CA VAL A 90 -11.16 -1.27 -2.74
C VAL A 90 -10.78 -1.76 -4.14
N SER A 91 -11.37 -2.87 -4.59
CA SER A 91 -11.19 -3.40 -5.95
C SER A 91 -11.68 -2.39 -7.00
N LEU A 92 -12.88 -1.83 -6.82
CA LEU A 92 -13.45 -0.80 -7.70
C LEU A 92 -12.61 0.47 -7.70
N LEU A 93 -12.11 0.90 -6.54
CA LEU A 93 -11.23 2.07 -6.44
C LEU A 93 -9.92 1.86 -7.21
N GLN A 94 -9.33 0.66 -7.17
CA GLN A 94 -8.11 0.32 -7.91
C GLN A 94 -8.34 0.11 -9.42
N ALA A 95 -9.51 -0.38 -9.80
CA ALA A 95 -9.88 -0.54 -11.20
C ALA A 95 -10.20 0.79 -11.89
N THR A 96 -10.48 1.83 -11.12
CA THR A 96 -10.80 3.19 -11.59
C THR A 96 -9.64 4.16 -11.29
N SER A 97 -9.68 5.35 -11.87
CA SER A 97 -8.72 6.43 -11.56
C SER A 97 -8.89 7.03 -10.15
N LYS A 98 -9.90 6.58 -9.40
CA LYS A 98 -10.27 7.19 -8.11
C LYS A 98 -9.24 6.95 -7.02
N TYR A 99 -8.50 5.84 -7.09
CA TYR A 99 -7.39 5.58 -6.19
C TYR A 99 -6.36 6.72 -6.23
N ASP A 100 -5.88 7.03 -7.44
CA ASP A 100 -4.85 8.03 -7.67
C ASP A 100 -5.33 9.45 -7.29
N GLU A 101 -6.58 9.78 -7.63
CA GLU A 101 -7.20 11.06 -7.24
C GLU A 101 -7.18 11.27 -5.72
N ILE A 102 -7.57 10.24 -4.95
CA ILE A 102 -7.59 10.30 -3.48
C ILE A 102 -6.18 10.49 -2.92
N VAL A 103 -5.21 9.76 -3.47
CA VAL A 103 -3.81 9.84 -3.04
C VAL A 103 -3.23 11.23 -3.29
N ILE A 104 -3.43 11.80 -4.48
CA ILE A 104 -2.96 13.15 -4.83
C ILE A 104 -3.56 14.20 -3.88
N ILE A 105 -4.86 14.15 -3.62
CA ILE A 105 -5.53 15.07 -2.69
C ILE A 105 -4.91 14.95 -1.30
N LYS A 106 -4.71 13.72 -0.79
CA LYS A 106 -4.11 13.52 0.53
C LYS A 106 -2.67 13.99 0.62
N GLN A 107 -1.86 13.77 -0.41
CA GLN A 107 -0.48 14.28 -0.44
C GLN A 107 -0.46 15.81 -0.36
N SER A 108 -1.35 16.49 -1.08
CA SER A 108 -1.45 17.95 -1.00
C SER A 108 -1.81 18.46 0.40
N ILE A 109 -2.70 17.75 1.11
CA ILE A 109 -3.10 18.05 2.49
C ILE A 109 -1.93 17.78 3.44
N LEU A 110 -1.24 16.65 3.28
CA LEU A 110 -0.08 16.28 4.08
C LEU A 110 1.05 17.29 3.93
N LYS A 111 1.33 17.76 2.71
CA LYS A 111 2.34 18.80 2.46
C LYS A 111 2.02 20.09 3.22
N LYS A 112 0.77 20.56 3.14
CA LYS A 112 0.32 21.74 3.88
C LYS A 112 0.43 21.55 5.40
N ARG A 113 0.05 20.37 5.91
CA ARG A 113 0.14 20.05 7.35
C ARG A 113 1.58 19.97 7.83
N ASN A 114 2.46 19.35 7.05
CA ASN A 114 3.88 19.27 7.38
C ASN A 114 4.53 20.65 7.38
N GLN A 115 4.20 21.54 6.42
CA GLN A 115 4.69 22.92 6.42
C GLN A 115 4.32 23.67 7.72
N ILE A 116 3.06 23.57 8.14
CA ILE A 116 2.60 24.18 9.40
C ILE A 116 3.36 23.58 10.59
N ALA A 117 3.53 22.26 10.63
CA ALA A 117 4.26 21.58 11.69
C ALA A 117 5.73 22.02 11.74
N ASP A 118 6.40 22.12 10.58
CA ASP A 118 7.78 22.58 10.47
C ASP A 118 7.93 24.02 10.95
N ASP A 119 6.99 24.90 10.62
CA ASP A 119 7.02 26.31 11.04
C ASP A 119 6.82 26.46 12.56
N ILE A 120 5.94 25.67 13.16
CA ILE A 120 5.77 25.61 14.63
C ILE A 120 7.05 25.06 15.28
N LEU A 121 7.59 23.96 14.76
CA LEU A 121 8.76 23.29 15.35
C LEU A 121 10.06 24.10 15.21
N LYS A 122 10.20 24.94 14.18
CA LYS A 122 11.33 25.89 14.04
C LYS A 122 11.45 26.85 15.21
N VAL A 123 10.34 27.23 15.85
CA VAL A 123 10.33 28.12 17.03
C VAL A 123 11.00 27.44 18.22
N PHE A 124 10.78 26.13 18.39
CA PHE A 124 11.36 25.35 19.50
C PHE A 124 12.83 24.96 19.28
N ASN A 125 13.26 24.80 18.02
CA ASN A 125 14.67 24.50 17.69
C ASN A 125 15.61 25.72 17.79
N ARG A 126 15.11 26.93 18.05
CA ARG A 126 15.92 28.16 18.20
C ARG A 126 16.21 28.55 19.66
N SER A 127 15.68 27.81 20.62
CA SER A 127 15.83 28.06 22.06
C SER A 127 16.84 27.12 22.75
N GLY A 128 17.77 26.53 21.98
CA GLY A 128 18.90 25.72 22.47
C GLY A 128 20.24 26.38 22.15
#